data_AF-A0A9W8PBQ7-F1
#
_entry.id   AF-A0A9W8PBQ7-F1
#
_cell.length_a   1.000
_cell.length_b   1.000
_cell.length_c   1.000
_cell.angle_alpha   90.00
_cell.angle_beta   90.00
_cell.angle_gamma   90.00
#
_symmetry.space_group_name_H-M   'P 1'
#
loop_
_entity.id
_entity.type
_entity.pdbx_description
1 polymer ?
#
loop_
_entity_poly.entity_id
_entity_poly.type
_entity_poly.pdbx_seq_one_letter_code
_entity_poly.pdbx_strand_id
1 'polypeptide(L)'
;MSDQELTILTLNCWGLKFVSKNRRERVVAIADELSHTEEYDIVTLQELWVYTDFEYVRESVAKYLPYAKFFYSGALGAGLAIFSRFPIVATEIQPYSLNGAPIDVAGGDWFVGKAAASVIIVHPILKEVQVFNTHLYAKGGEDGPEHNRAHRLVNAWEFAKLARRAAELGRYVIAAGDFNSIPTTLPMTVIREHADLKDSWLVTHPFSNTPSDVTPSPQEAIDDFGVTADSPINSYSAGKGLDATARRFCGKRLDYIFYRQPHSYNPAELPVLHCKESRVMFTHEVPGTPFSYSDHFGLKSVLQIQTPGALPSSSDASSEPSEISQACITKMTQALSSCYRFSKYRAQKELALFVLCLMLLITIAVASTWFPYPWLNPIFIVFAVFLTWLGTTMLYEGYVYGQWECNALMNVVEELEVYAQGLELQSRHQ
;
A
#
# COMPACT_ATOMS: atom_id res chain seq x y z
N MET A 1 -12.79 -27.50 -3.06
CA MET A 1 -11.35 -27.38 -2.80
C MET A 1 -10.95 -28.13 -1.53
N SER A 2 -9.69 -28.56 -1.46
CA SER A 2 -9.12 -29.15 -0.24
C SER A 2 -8.81 -28.06 0.77
N ASP A 3 -9.13 -28.25 2.05
CA ASP A 3 -8.74 -27.30 3.11
C ASP A 3 -7.25 -27.42 3.50
N GLN A 4 -6.46 -28.19 2.76
CA GLN A 4 -5.00 -28.32 2.92
C GLN A 4 -4.23 -27.29 2.10
N GLU A 5 -4.91 -26.51 1.26
CA GLU A 5 -4.32 -25.42 0.50
C GLU A 5 -5.20 -24.18 0.70
N LEU A 6 -4.55 -23.01 0.65
CA LEU A 6 -5.20 -21.72 0.70
C LEU A 6 -4.70 -20.89 -0.47
N THR A 7 -5.60 -20.55 -1.39
CA THR A 7 -5.28 -19.78 -2.60
C THR A 7 -5.73 -18.34 -2.44
N ILE A 8 -4.78 -17.42 -2.56
CA ILE A 8 -4.98 -15.99 -2.38
C ILE A 8 -4.73 -15.29 -3.71
N LEU A 9 -5.61 -14.36 -4.07
CA LEU A 9 -5.41 -13.42 -5.17
C LEU A 9 -5.42 -11.99 -4.64
N THR A 10 -4.48 -11.17 -5.11
CA THR A 10 -4.56 -9.71 -4.96
C THR A 10 -4.57 -9.01 -6.30
N LEU A 11 -5.32 -7.91 -6.41
CA LEU A 11 -5.41 -7.10 -7.62
C LEU A 11 -5.76 -5.64 -7.29
N ASN A 12 -4.88 -4.71 -7.68
CA ASN A 12 -5.25 -3.31 -7.83
C ASN A 12 -6.17 -3.16 -9.05
N CYS A 13 -7.43 -2.78 -8.83
CA CYS A 13 -8.48 -2.71 -9.86
C CYS A 13 -8.47 -1.40 -10.65
N TRP A 14 -7.71 -0.39 -10.23
CA TRP A 14 -7.71 0.95 -10.80
C TRP A 14 -9.12 1.50 -11.01
N GLY A 15 -9.93 1.53 -9.96
CA GLY A 15 -11.37 1.81 -10.03
C GLY A 15 -11.75 3.27 -9.76
N LEU A 16 -10.86 4.25 -9.93
CA LEU A 16 -11.13 5.65 -9.56
C LEU A 16 -12.24 6.24 -10.42
N LYS A 17 -13.24 6.84 -9.76
CA LYS A 17 -14.35 7.51 -10.47
C LYS A 17 -13.81 8.73 -11.22
N PHE A 18 -14.17 8.86 -12.50
CA PHE A 18 -13.78 9.93 -13.42
C PHE A 18 -12.32 9.96 -13.89
N VAL A 19 -11.40 9.27 -13.22
CA VAL A 19 -9.98 9.22 -13.61
C VAL A 19 -9.67 7.95 -14.40
N SER A 20 -10.10 6.79 -13.90
CA SER A 20 -9.76 5.51 -14.50
C SER A 20 -10.55 5.25 -15.78
N LYS A 21 -9.83 4.87 -16.83
CA LYS A 21 -10.41 4.52 -18.13
C LYS A 21 -11.16 3.19 -18.06
N ASN A 22 -12.24 3.07 -18.83
CA ASN A 22 -13.03 1.85 -18.99
C ASN A 22 -13.44 1.20 -17.65
N ARG A 23 -13.67 2.02 -16.62
CA ARG A 23 -13.81 1.55 -15.23
C ARG A 23 -14.90 0.49 -15.10
N ARG A 24 -16.09 0.75 -15.64
CA ARG A 24 -17.24 -0.15 -15.49
C ARG A 24 -16.99 -1.46 -16.22
N GLU A 25 -16.52 -1.38 -17.45
CA GLU A 25 -16.22 -2.52 -18.30
C GLU A 25 -15.16 -3.43 -17.65
N ARG A 26 -14.10 -2.83 -17.10
CA ARG A 26 -13.05 -3.58 -16.39
C ARG A 26 -13.53 -4.20 -15.08
N VAL A 27 -14.25 -3.47 -14.24
CA VAL A 27 -14.80 -4.03 -13.00
C VAL A 27 -15.73 -5.20 -13.31
N VAL A 28 -16.57 -5.08 -14.34
CA VAL A 28 -17.45 -6.17 -14.78
C VAL A 28 -16.63 -7.37 -15.26
N ALA A 29 -15.58 -7.16 -16.05
CA ALA A 29 -14.71 -8.24 -16.53
C ALA A 29 -13.95 -8.92 -15.38
N ILE A 30 -13.45 -8.16 -14.40
CA ILE A 30 -12.82 -8.71 -13.18
C ILE A 30 -13.82 -9.57 -12.42
N ALA A 31 -15.04 -9.06 -12.17
CA ALA A 31 -16.08 -9.80 -11.47
C ALA A 31 -16.47 -11.09 -12.22
N ASP A 32 -16.55 -11.03 -13.55
CA ASP A 32 -16.89 -12.16 -14.41
C ASP A 32 -15.82 -13.27 -14.32
N GLU A 33 -14.53 -12.91 -14.44
CA GLU A 33 -13.40 -13.84 -14.31
C GLU A 33 -13.41 -14.53 -12.94
N LEU A 34 -13.63 -13.76 -11.87
CA LEU A 34 -13.69 -14.29 -10.50
C LEU A 34 -14.93 -15.16 -10.24
N SER A 35 -16.04 -14.91 -10.94
CA SER A 35 -17.30 -15.64 -10.74
C SER A 35 -17.31 -17.04 -11.37
N HIS A 36 -16.46 -17.27 -12.36
CA HIS A 36 -16.40 -18.52 -13.13
C HIS A 36 -15.47 -19.58 -12.54
N THR A 37 -14.71 -19.24 -11.50
CA THR A 37 -13.71 -20.13 -10.91
C THR A 37 -13.94 -20.33 -9.43
N GLU A 38 -13.80 -21.57 -8.98
CA GLU A 38 -13.67 -21.90 -7.56
C GLU A 38 -12.20 -21.99 -7.13
N GLU A 39 -11.24 -21.41 -7.86
CA GLU A 39 -9.80 -21.51 -7.55
C GLU A 39 -9.39 -20.70 -6.31
N TYR A 40 -10.09 -19.60 -6.00
CA TYR A 40 -9.67 -18.66 -4.96
C TYR A 40 -10.41 -18.88 -3.64
N ASP A 41 -9.67 -18.89 -2.53
CA ASP A 41 -10.23 -18.89 -1.18
C ASP A 41 -10.35 -17.48 -0.60
N ILE A 42 -9.44 -16.59 -0.99
CA ILE A 42 -9.35 -15.22 -0.53
C ILE A 42 -8.99 -14.33 -1.72
N VAL A 43 -9.72 -13.23 -1.89
CA VAL A 43 -9.43 -12.19 -2.89
C VAL A 43 -9.34 -10.84 -2.19
N THR A 44 -8.23 -10.14 -2.39
CA THR A 44 -8.02 -8.77 -1.90
C THR A 44 -7.96 -7.79 -3.07
N LEU A 45 -8.93 -6.87 -3.15
CA LEU A 45 -8.97 -5.86 -4.21
C LEU A 45 -8.57 -4.50 -3.66
N GLN A 46 -7.68 -3.81 -4.37
CA GLN A 46 -7.32 -2.41 -4.11
C GLN A 46 -7.93 -1.52 -5.18
N GLU A 47 -8.03 -0.22 -4.88
CA GLU A 47 -8.66 0.76 -5.76
C GLU A 47 -10.10 0.45 -6.22
N LEU A 48 -10.84 -0.33 -5.45
CA LEU A 48 -12.28 -0.51 -5.68
C LEU A 48 -13.04 0.59 -4.94
N TRP A 49 -13.06 1.81 -5.50
CA TRP A 49 -13.52 3.00 -4.77
C TRP A 49 -15.04 3.17 -4.73
N VAL A 50 -15.73 2.74 -5.78
CA VAL A 50 -17.18 2.99 -5.94
C VAL A 50 -17.97 1.85 -5.29
N TYR A 51 -18.80 2.17 -4.30
CA TYR A 51 -19.55 1.16 -3.55
C TYR A 51 -20.45 0.27 -4.43
N THR A 52 -21.08 0.84 -5.47
CA THR A 52 -21.89 0.03 -6.42
C THR A 52 -21.05 -0.96 -7.23
N ASP A 53 -19.79 -0.61 -7.50
CA ASP A 53 -18.84 -1.49 -8.19
C ASP A 53 -18.44 -2.64 -7.24
N PHE A 54 -18.27 -2.37 -5.94
CA PHE A 54 -18.09 -3.40 -4.91
C PHE A 54 -19.31 -4.33 -4.77
N GLU A 55 -20.52 -3.78 -4.70
CA GLU A 55 -21.75 -4.59 -4.58
C GLU A 55 -21.90 -5.54 -5.77
N TYR A 56 -21.60 -5.06 -6.99
CA TYR A 56 -21.61 -5.90 -8.18
C TYR A 56 -20.62 -7.06 -8.07
N VAL A 57 -19.35 -6.79 -7.74
CA VAL A 57 -18.33 -7.84 -7.56
C VAL A 57 -18.78 -8.84 -6.51
N ARG A 58 -19.26 -8.36 -5.35
CA ARG A 58 -19.76 -9.19 -4.24
C ARG A 58 -20.85 -10.15 -4.69
N GLU A 59 -21.84 -9.66 -5.43
CA GLU A 59 -22.95 -10.48 -5.92
C GLU A 59 -22.47 -11.50 -6.95
N SER A 60 -21.58 -11.10 -7.87
CA SER A 60 -21.03 -12.00 -8.89
C SER A 60 -20.23 -13.16 -8.28
N VAL A 61 -19.42 -12.92 -7.25
CA VAL A 61 -18.53 -13.94 -6.67
C VAL A 61 -19.16 -14.72 -5.51
N ALA A 62 -20.37 -14.37 -5.06
CA ALA A 62 -21.00 -14.91 -3.85
C ALA A 62 -21.15 -16.45 -3.85
N LYS A 63 -21.17 -17.08 -5.02
CA LYS A 63 -21.21 -18.55 -5.15
C LYS A 63 -20.00 -19.24 -4.50
N TYR A 64 -18.81 -18.65 -4.65
CA TYR A 64 -17.54 -19.24 -4.19
C TYR A 64 -16.89 -18.44 -3.05
N LEU A 65 -17.13 -17.13 -3.00
CA LEU A 65 -16.62 -16.20 -2.00
C LEU A 65 -17.78 -15.47 -1.29
N PRO A 66 -18.61 -16.17 -0.51
CA PRO A 66 -19.85 -15.61 0.07
C PRO A 66 -19.61 -14.54 1.14
N TYR A 67 -18.42 -14.46 1.73
CA TYR A 67 -18.10 -13.49 2.77
C TYR A 67 -17.30 -12.33 2.18
N ALA A 68 -17.80 -11.11 2.33
CA ALA A 68 -17.15 -9.94 1.73
C ALA A 68 -17.17 -8.75 2.69
N LYS A 69 -16.13 -7.92 2.61
CA LYS A 69 -16.00 -6.69 3.40
C LYS A 69 -15.42 -5.56 2.56
N PHE A 70 -16.19 -4.48 2.44
CA PHE A 70 -15.74 -3.18 1.95
C PHE A 70 -15.27 -2.29 3.12
N PHE A 71 -14.17 -1.55 2.91
CA PHE A 71 -13.55 -0.72 3.93
C PHE A 71 -13.65 0.78 3.59
N TYR A 72 -14.02 1.57 4.60
CA TYR A 72 -14.14 3.03 4.51
C TYR A 72 -12.96 3.69 5.22
N SER A 73 -12.33 4.69 4.60
CA SER A 73 -11.28 5.53 5.17
C SER A 73 -11.30 6.91 4.49
N GLY A 74 -10.72 7.92 5.14
CA GLY A 74 -10.62 9.27 4.58
C GLY A 74 -11.98 9.86 4.16
N ALA A 75 -11.93 10.83 3.25
CA ALA A 75 -13.12 11.47 2.68
C ALA A 75 -13.69 10.71 1.47
N LEU A 76 -12.84 9.96 0.75
CA LEU A 76 -13.19 9.31 -0.51
C LEU A 76 -13.20 7.76 -0.44
N GLY A 77 -13.04 7.17 0.74
CA GLY A 77 -12.98 5.72 0.96
C GLY A 77 -11.54 5.20 0.88
N ALA A 78 -11.29 3.97 1.37
CA ALA A 78 -9.96 3.33 1.32
C ALA A 78 -9.67 2.64 -0.02
N GLY A 79 -10.71 2.33 -0.79
CA GLY A 79 -10.61 1.55 -2.03
C GLY A 79 -10.26 0.08 -1.79
N LEU A 80 -10.40 -0.42 -0.56
CA LEU A 80 -10.00 -1.76 -0.17
C LEU A 80 -11.23 -2.66 0.04
N ALA A 81 -11.19 -3.85 -0.53
CA ALA A 81 -12.20 -4.88 -0.32
C ALA A 81 -11.54 -6.26 -0.13
N ILE A 82 -12.14 -7.09 0.72
CA ILE A 82 -11.73 -8.49 0.91
C ILE A 82 -12.94 -9.38 0.68
N PHE A 83 -12.75 -10.45 -0.10
CA PHE A 83 -13.72 -11.51 -0.34
C PHE A 83 -13.12 -12.84 0.12
N SER A 84 -13.92 -13.71 0.73
CA SER A 84 -13.45 -14.96 1.29
C SER A 84 -14.48 -16.08 1.15
N ARG A 85 -13.97 -17.30 0.94
CA ARG A 85 -14.70 -18.55 1.11
C ARG A 85 -15.06 -18.80 2.58
N PHE A 86 -14.24 -18.34 3.51
CA PHE A 86 -14.35 -18.63 4.93
C PHE A 86 -15.09 -17.53 5.70
N PRO A 87 -15.82 -17.87 6.79
CA PRO A 87 -16.54 -16.89 7.59
C PRO A 87 -15.62 -15.81 8.16
N ILE A 88 -15.99 -14.55 7.97
CA ILE A 88 -15.35 -13.38 8.60
C ILE A 88 -15.98 -13.16 9.98
N VAL A 89 -15.17 -13.19 11.04
CA VAL A 89 -15.62 -13.04 12.43
C VAL A 89 -15.24 -11.71 13.06
N ALA A 90 -14.27 -11.00 12.50
CA ALA A 90 -13.91 -9.65 12.90
C ALA A 90 -13.34 -8.85 11.73
N THR A 91 -13.39 -7.53 11.83
CA THR A 91 -12.86 -6.61 10.83
C THR A 91 -12.17 -5.42 11.50
N GLU A 92 -11.07 -4.95 10.94
CA GLU A 92 -10.34 -3.79 11.44
C GLU A 92 -9.87 -2.92 10.27
N ILE A 93 -9.78 -1.61 10.48
CA ILE A 93 -9.12 -0.70 9.55
C ILE A 93 -8.29 0.31 10.33
N GLN A 94 -7.03 0.47 9.91
CA GLN A 94 -6.11 1.44 10.45
C GLN A 94 -5.65 2.38 9.32
N PRO A 95 -6.20 3.61 9.24
CA PRO A 95 -5.67 4.64 8.36
C PRO A 95 -4.22 4.95 8.71
N TYR A 96 -3.40 5.16 7.70
CA TYR A 96 -2.02 5.56 7.90
C TYR A 96 -1.90 7.03 8.27
N SER A 97 -0.91 7.37 9.10
CA SER A 97 -0.76 8.73 9.62
C SER A 97 -0.32 9.76 8.57
N LEU A 98 0.30 9.31 7.46
CA LEU A 98 0.85 10.16 6.40
C LEU A 98 0.56 9.61 5.00
N ASN A 99 -0.17 10.39 4.18
CA ASN A 99 -0.60 10.00 2.83
C ASN A 99 -0.42 11.12 1.78
N GLY A 100 0.52 12.04 2.01
CA GLY A 100 0.82 13.16 1.10
C GLY A 100 0.21 14.46 1.59
N ALA A 101 0.37 15.55 0.83
CA ALA A 101 -0.09 16.87 1.26
C ALA A 101 -1.49 17.22 0.74
N PRO A 102 -2.32 17.99 1.48
CA PRO A 102 -3.64 18.42 1.03
C PRO A 102 -3.62 19.23 -0.27
N ILE A 103 -2.54 19.97 -0.52
CA ILE A 103 -2.39 20.77 -1.74
C ILE A 103 -2.10 19.91 -2.99
N ASP A 104 -1.69 18.66 -2.80
CA ASP A 104 -1.42 17.70 -3.86
C ASP A 104 -2.72 17.04 -4.34
N VAL A 105 -3.68 17.87 -4.77
CA VAL A 105 -5.02 17.44 -5.20
C VAL A 105 -4.95 16.48 -6.38
N ALA A 106 -4.00 16.67 -7.29
CA ALA A 106 -3.78 15.77 -8.42
C ALA A 106 -3.23 14.39 -8.00
N GLY A 107 -2.50 14.33 -6.87
CA GLY A 107 -2.04 13.07 -6.28
C GLY A 107 -3.16 12.31 -5.58
N GLY A 108 -4.12 12.99 -4.96
CA GLY A 108 -5.35 12.40 -4.42
C GLY A 108 -5.21 11.55 -3.16
N ASP A 109 -4.02 11.00 -2.87
CA ASP A 109 -3.75 10.08 -1.76
C ASP A 109 -4.13 10.64 -0.38
N TRP A 110 -4.00 11.96 -0.16
CA TRP A 110 -4.41 12.62 1.08
C TRP A 110 -5.91 12.50 1.36
N PHE A 111 -6.75 12.53 0.32
CA PHE A 111 -8.21 12.55 0.46
C PHE A 111 -8.82 11.15 0.60
N VAL A 112 -8.16 10.14 0.05
CA VAL A 112 -8.60 8.74 0.14
C VAL A 112 -8.22 8.10 1.48
N GLY A 113 -7.17 8.59 2.14
CA GLY A 113 -6.75 8.07 3.45
C GLY A 113 -6.33 6.60 3.34
N LYS A 114 -5.19 6.34 2.68
CA LYS A 114 -4.60 5.00 2.57
C LYS A 114 -4.54 4.33 3.95
N ALA A 115 -4.73 3.02 3.97
CA ALA A 115 -4.95 2.29 5.21
C ALA A 115 -4.48 0.83 5.11
N ALA A 116 -4.25 0.22 6.27
CA ALA A 116 -4.23 -1.22 6.44
C ALA A 116 -5.63 -1.69 6.83
N ALA A 117 -6.31 -2.44 5.96
CA ALA A 117 -7.57 -3.10 6.27
C ALA A 117 -7.33 -4.56 6.61
N SER A 118 -8.10 -5.14 7.53
CA SER A 118 -8.02 -6.58 7.79
C SER A 118 -9.34 -7.21 8.18
N VAL A 119 -9.41 -8.53 7.98
CA VAL A 119 -10.45 -9.40 8.50
C VAL A 119 -9.81 -10.57 9.25
N ILE A 120 -10.52 -11.09 10.25
CA ILE A 120 -10.21 -12.40 10.83
C ILE A 120 -11.19 -13.40 10.23
N ILE A 121 -10.66 -14.43 9.58
CA ILE A 121 -11.44 -15.55 9.07
C ILE A 121 -11.25 -16.80 9.94
N VAL A 122 -12.24 -17.68 9.93
CA VAL A 122 -12.16 -18.99 10.59
C VAL A 122 -11.93 -20.09 9.56
N HIS A 123 -10.68 -20.54 9.47
CA HIS A 123 -10.27 -21.66 8.63
C HIS A 123 -10.41 -23.00 9.39
N PRO A 124 -10.88 -24.09 8.74
CA PRO A 124 -11.08 -25.39 9.40
C PRO A 124 -9.84 -25.95 10.11
N ILE A 125 -8.67 -25.87 9.44
CA ILE A 125 -7.37 -26.33 9.95
C ILE A 125 -6.67 -25.24 10.78
N LEU A 126 -6.33 -24.11 10.17
CA LEU A 126 -5.55 -23.01 10.77
C LEU A 126 -6.25 -22.25 11.91
N LYS A 127 -7.57 -22.44 12.10
CA LYS A 127 -8.39 -21.64 13.02
C LYS A 127 -8.41 -20.17 12.61
N GLU A 128 -7.91 -19.26 13.44
CA GLU A 128 -7.92 -17.83 13.11
C GLU A 128 -6.78 -17.48 12.15
N VAL A 129 -7.16 -16.90 11.00
CA VAL A 129 -6.24 -16.29 10.05
C VAL A 129 -6.61 -14.82 9.92
N GLN A 130 -5.67 -13.93 10.20
CA GLN A 130 -5.85 -12.50 9.98
C GLN A 130 -5.32 -12.15 8.58
N VAL A 131 -6.24 -11.72 7.71
CA VAL A 131 -5.98 -11.36 6.32
C VAL A 131 -5.96 -9.85 6.22
N PHE A 132 -4.81 -9.29 5.85
CA PHE A 132 -4.63 -7.88 5.56
C PHE A 132 -4.75 -7.59 4.07
N ASN A 133 -5.45 -6.51 3.75
CA ASN A 133 -5.45 -5.85 2.46
C ASN A 133 -4.89 -4.43 2.67
N THR A 134 -3.86 -4.04 1.93
CA THR A 134 -3.32 -2.67 2.01
C THR A 134 -3.03 -2.09 0.63
N HIS A 135 -2.98 -0.75 0.60
CA HIS A 135 -2.45 0.03 -0.49
C HIS A 135 -1.60 1.15 0.12
N LEU A 136 -0.27 1.11 -0.03
CA LEU A 136 0.62 2.14 0.55
C LEU A 136 0.65 3.43 -0.29
N TYR A 137 1.20 4.50 0.27
CA TYR A 137 1.37 5.78 -0.43
C TYR A 137 2.22 5.65 -1.71
N ALA A 138 1.71 6.21 -2.82
CA ALA A 138 2.26 5.95 -4.15
C ALA A 138 3.49 6.78 -4.49
N LYS A 139 3.60 8.02 -4.00
CA LYS A 139 4.69 8.93 -4.40
C LYS A 139 6.00 8.65 -3.66
N GLY A 140 7.09 9.09 -4.28
CA GLY A 140 8.45 9.00 -3.76
C GLY A 140 9.43 8.39 -4.75
N GLY A 141 8.94 7.54 -5.66
CA GLY A 141 9.74 6.80 -6.62
C GLY A 141 10.62 5.73 -5.98
N GLU A 142 11.27 4.93 -6.81
CA GLU A 142 12.06 3.77 -6.35
C GLU A 142 13.55 4.11 -6.15
N ASP A 143 14.01 5.21 -6.74
CA ASP A 143 15.39 5.69 -6.70
C ASP A 143 15.53 7.00 -5.90
N GLY A 144 16.77 7.43 -5.69
CA GLY A 144 17.08 8.71 -5.03
C GLY A 144 17.01 8.65 -3.51
N PRO A 145 17.03 9.82 -2.83
CA PRO A 145 17.10 9.89 -1.37
C PRO A 145 15.87 9.29 -0.67
N GLU A 146 16.09 8.55 0.42
CA GLU A 146 15.01 7.87 1.17
C GLU A 146 13.94 8.81 1.75
N HIS A 147 14.27 10.08 2.02
CA HIS A 147 13.28 11.03 2.53
C HIS A 147 12.14 11.30 1.54
N ASN A 148 12.33 11.03 0.24
CA ASN A 148 11.26 11.10 -0.75
C ASN A 148 10.19 10.01 -0.51
N ARG A 149 10.56 8.91 0.14
CA ARG A 149 9.69 7.79 0.50
C ARG A 149 9.27 7.83 1.98
N ALA A 150 9.51 8.93 2.70
CA ALA A 150 9.24 9.00 4.14
C ALA A 150 7.79 8.66 4.52
N HIS A 151 6.81 9.10 3.74
CA HIS A 151 5.40 8.77 3.97
C HIS A 151 5.14 7.26 3.80
N ARG A 152 5.68 6.68 2.72
CA ARG A 152 5.60 5.24 2.46
C ARG A 152 6.31 4.43 3.55
N LEU A 153 7.43 4.93 4.09
CA LEU A 153 8.14 4.35 5.24
C LEU A 153 7.28 4.37 6.50
N VAL A 154 6.61 5.49 6.80
CA VAL A 154 5.64 5.56 7.91
C VAL A 154 4.53 4.53 7.72
N ASN A 155 3.96 4.41 6.52
CA ASN A 155 2.93 3.39 6.26
C ASN A 155 3.47 1.97 6.45
N ALA A 156 4.67 1.68 5.95
CA ALA A 156 5.31 0.37 6.08
C ALA A 156 5.58 -0.01 7.54
N TRP A 157 6.03 0.93 8.37
CA TRP A 157 6.23 0.72 9.81
C TRP A 157 4.90 0.49 10.54
N GLU A 158 3.90 1.31 10.29
CA GLU A 158 2.57 1.15 10.88
C GLU A 158 1.94 -0.19 10.49
N PHE A 159 2.06 -0.59 9.22
CA PHE A 159 1.63 -1.89 8.73
C PHE A 159 2.39 -3.04 9.39
N ALA A 160 3.72 -2.96 9.44
CA ALA A 160 4.57 -4.02 9.98
C ALA A 160 4.23 -4.29 11.46
N LYS A 161 3.97 -3.24 12.26
CA LYS A 161 3.50 -3.36 13.64
C LYS A 161 2.15 -4.09 13.73
N LEU A 162 1.22 -3.87 12.81
CA LEU A 162 -0.09 -4.54 12.81
C LEU A 162 0.05 -6.03 12.47
N ALA A 163 0.80 -6.36 11.41
CA ALA A 163 1.05 -7.73 11.01
C ALA A 163 1.82 -8.52 12.08
N ARG A 164 2.83 -7.88 12.73
CA ARG A 164 3.54 -8.49 13.86
C ARG A 164 2.61 -8.79 15.03
N ARG A 165 1.81 -7.80 15.47
CA ARG A 165 0.86 -7.98 16.57
C ARG A 165 -0.16 -9.07 16.30
N ALA A 166 -0.63 -9.21 15.06
CA ALA A 166 -1.54 -10.28 14.69
C ALA A 166 -0.93 -11.68 14.92
N ALA A 167 0.34 -11.88 14.53
CA ALA A 167 1.05 -13.12 14.78
C ALA A 167 1.34 -13.35 16.27
N GLU A 168 1.71 -12.30 17.01
CA GLU A 168 1.92 -12.34 18.47
C GLU A 168 0.66 -12.70 19.26
N LEU A 169 -0.53 -12.39 18.73
CA LEU A 169 -1.82 -12.83 19.25
C LEU A 169 -2.16 -14.29 18.90
N GLY A 170 -1.23 -15.03 18.30
CA GLY A 170 -1.40 -16.45 17.97
C GLY A 170 -2.18 -16.71 16.68
N ARG A 171 -2.27 -15.74 15.77
CA ARG A 171 -2.97 -15.89 14.49
C ARG A 171 -2.00 -16.15 13.34
N TYR A 172 -2.43 -16.93 12.37
CA TYR A 172 -1.77 -16.93 11.06
C TYR A 172 -2.00 -15.59 10.39
N VAL A 173 -0.99 -15.08 9.71
CA VAL A 173 -1.08 -13.77 9.03
C VAL A 173 -0.91 -13.97 7.54
N ILE A 174 -1.82 -13.37 6.78
CA ILE A 174 -1.72 -13.20 5.34
C ILE A 174 -1.81 -11.72 5.06
N ALA A 175 -0.86 -11.18 4.31
CA ALA A 175 -0.79 -9.76 4.01
C ALA A 175 -0.68 -9.57 2.51
N ALA A 176 -1.72 -9.00 1.89
CA ALA A 176 -1.79 -8.86 0.45
C ALA A 176 -2.13 -7.43 0.03
N GLY A 177 -1.70 -7.04 -1.17
CA GLY A 177 -2.08 -5.75 -1.75
C GLY A 177 -0.97 -5.07 -2.53
N ASP A 178 -1.20 -3.80 -2.82
CA ASP A 178 -0.29 -2.92 -3.55
C ASP A 178 0.58 -2.15 -2.55
N PHE A 179 1.81 -2.60 -2.39
CA PHE A 179 2.74 -1.96 -1.47
C PHE A 179 3.43 -0.74 -2.08
N ASN A 180 3.15 -0.41 -3.34
CA ASN A 180 3.74 0.71 -4.08
C ASN A 180 5.27 0.76 -4.07
N SER A 181 5.95 -0.35 -3.73
CA SER A 181 7.38 -0.37 -3.45
C SER A 181 8.02 -1.60 -4.07
N ILE A 182 9.13 -1.43 -4.78
CA ILE A 182 9.88 -2.57 -5.33
C ILE A 182 10.63 -3.34 -4.22
N PRO A 183 11.01 -4.62 -4.44
CA PRO A 183 11.49 -5.51 -3.38
C PRO A 183 12.75 -5.03 -2.64
N THR A 184 13.57 -4.22 -3.31
CA THR A 184 14.86 -3.72 -2.80
C THR A 184 14.74 -2.45 -1.97
N THR A 185 13.54 -1.84 -1.89
CA THR A 185 13.35 -0.57 -1.16
C THR A 185 13.29 -0.77 0.34
N LEU A 186 13.65 0.28 1.08
CA LEU A 186 13.64 0.29 2.55
C LEU A 186 12.24 -0.03 3.16
N PRO A 187 11.10 0.46 2.63
CA PRO A 187 9.77 0.02 3.08
C PRO A 187 9.58 -1.50 3.07
N MET A 188 10.03 -2.19 2.01
CA MET A 188 9.91 -3.65 1.92
C MET A 188 10.86 -4.38 2.85
N THR A 189 12.02 -3.79 3.17
CA THR A 189 12.91 -4.30 4.22
C THR A 189 12.25 -4.20 5.59
N VAL A 190 11.62 -3.07 5.93
CA VAL A 190 10.87 -2.91 7.19
C VAL A 190 9.75 -3.95 7.31
N ILE A 191 8.97 -4.14 6.24
CA ILE A 191 7.87 -5.12 6.23
C ILE A 191 8.40 -6.54 6.42
N ARG A 192 9.46 -6.94 5.72
CA ARG A 192 10.00 -8.31 5.84
C ARG A 192 10.68 -8.56 7.18
N GLU A 193 11.55 -7.64 7.63
CA GLU A 193 12.32 -7.83 8.86
C GLU A 193 11.47 -7.56 10.12
N HIS A 194 10.82 -6.38 10.22
CA HIS A 194 10.04 -6.07 11.43
C HIS A 194 8.75 -6.88 11.49
N ALA A 195 8.02 -7.07 10.40
CA ALA A 195 6.79 -7.87 10.47
C ALA A 195 7.05 -9.38 10.43
N ASP A 196 8.28 -9.80 10.14
CA ASP A 196 8.68 -11.22 9.97
C ASP A 196 7.80 -11.95 8.93
N LEU A 197 7.49 -11.22 7.85
CA LEU A 197 6.61 -11.68 6.77
C LEU A 197 7.43 -12.37 5.66
N LYS A 198 7.06 -13.61 5.31
CA LYS A 198 7.64 -14.35 4.18
C LYS A 198 6.98 -13.91 2.86
N ASP A 199 7.79 -13.49 1.89
CA ASP A 199 7.35 -13.11 0.53
C ASP A 199 7.04 -14.37 -0.29
N SER A 200 5.78 -14.58 -0.67
CA SER A 200 5.36 -15.77 -1.41
C SER A 200 6.10 -15.92 -2.74
N TRP A 201 6.41 -14.81 -3.41
CA TRP A 201 7.12 -14.81 -4.69
C TRP A 201 8.57 -15.27 -4.51
N LEU A 202 9.27 -14.75 -3.50
CA LEU A 202 10.67 -15.10 -3.26
C LEU A 202 10.84 -16.52 -2.75
N VAL A 203 9.83 -17.08 -2.08
CA VAL A 203 9.84 -18.50 -1.69
C VAL A 203 9.85 -19.40 -2.92
N THR A 204 9.09 -19.06 -3.98
CA THR A 204 9.01 -19.88 -5.20
C THR A 204 10.02 -19.47 -6.28
N HIS A 205 10.52 -18.23 -6.23
CA HIS A 205 11.51 -17.66 -7.16
C HIS A 205 12.69 -17.04 -6.40
N PRO A 206 13.55 -17.86 -5.75
CA PRO A 206 14.59 -17.37 -4.84
C PRO A 206 15.63 -16.45 -5.47
N PHE A 207 15.79 -16.51 -6.81
CA PHE A 207 16.75 -15.70 -7.56
C PHE A 207 16.14 -14.43 -8.16
N SER A 208 14.85 -14.14 -7.94
CA SER A 208 14.16 -13.01 -8.60
C SER A 208 14.70 -11.64 -8.17
N ASN A 209 15.38 -11.55 -7.03
CA ASN A 209 16.02 -10.30 -6.56
C ASN A 209 17.53 -10.26 -6.85
N THR A 210 18.08 -11.28 -7.52
CA THR A 210 19.50 -11.28 -7.87
C THR A 210 19.76 -10.20 -8.91
N PRO A 211 20.74 -9.29 -8.68
CA PRO A 211 21.07 -8.26 -9.65
C PRO A 211 21.43 -8.89 -11.00
N SER A 212 20.80 -8.40 -12.06
CA SER A 212 21.13 -8.73 -13.45
C SER A 212 21.47 -7.47 -14.22
N ASP A 213 22.53 -7.54 -15.03
CA ASP A 213 22.90 -6.48 -15.98
C ASP A 213 22.16 -6.62 -17.31
N VAL A 214 21.49 -7.76 -17.54
CA VAL A 214 20.68 -8.01 -18.74
C VAL A 214 19.25 -7.57 -18.45
N THR A 215 18.73 -6.65 -19.28
CA THR A 215 17.30 -6.32 -19.27
C THR A 215 16.51 -7.52 -19.76
N PRO A 216 15.57 -8.05 -18.96
CA PRO A 216 14.74 -9.17 -19.36
C PRO A 216 13.77 -8.77 -20.47
N SER A 217 13.25 -9.73 -21.22
CA SER A 217 12.06 -9.49 -22.03
C SER A 217 10.85 -9.20 -21.12
N PRO A 218 9.79 -8.53 -21.62
CA PRO A 218 8.61 -8.26 -20.81
C PRO A 218 7.93 -9.49 -20.21
N GLN A 219 7.98 -10.63 -20.91
CA GLN A 219 7.40 -11.87 -20.42
C GLN A 219 8.27 -12.49 -19.32
N GLU A 220 9.59 -12.54 -19.50
CA GLU A 220 10.54 -12.97 -18.45
C GLU A 220 10.45 -12.07 -17.20
N ALA A 221 10.27 -10.76 -17.39
CA ALA A 221 10.07 -9.81 -16.29
C ALA A 221 8.83 -10.17 -15.43
N ILE A 222 7.78 -10.71 -16.05
CA ILE A 222 6.57 -11.14 -15.35
C ILE A 222 6.80 -12.50 -14.69
N ASP A 223 7.31 -13.47 -15.45
CA ASP A 223 7.39 -14.86 -15.03
C ASP A 223 8.49 -15.09 -13.97
N ASP A 224 9.64 -14.43 -14.11
CA ASP A 224 10.79 -14.65 -13.21
C ASP A 224 10.89 -13.57 -12.11
N PHE A 225 10.48 -12.34 -12.41
CA PHE A 225 10.65 -11.18 -11.51
C PHE A 225 9.34 -10.68 -10.89
N GLY A 226 8.21 -11.24 -11.29
CA GLY A 226 6.90 -10.94 -10.72
C GLY A 226 6.45 -9.51 -10.98
N VAL A 227 6.78 -8.96 -12.15
CA VAL A 227 6.33 -7.62 -12.55
C VAL A 227 4.81 -7.57 -12.58
N THR A 228 4.23 -6.65 -11.80
CA THR A 228 2.78 -6.42 -11.68
C THR A 228 2.36 -5.06 -12.20
N ALA A 229 3.26 -4.08 -12.29
CA ALA A 229 2.94 -2.72 -12.72
C ALA A 229 3.94 -2.21 -13.78
N ASP A 230 3.54 -1.16 -14.51
CA ASP A 230 4.38 -0.48 -15.50
C ASP A 230 4.98 -1.42 -16.58
N SER A 231 4.32 -2.54 -16.87
CA SER A 231 4.78 -3.49 -17.88
C SER A 231 4.49 -2.97 -19.29
N PRO A 232 5.39 -3.13 -20.28
CA PRO A 232 5.12 -2.69 -21.65
C PRO A 232 4.05 -3.55 -22.36
N ILE A 233 3.70 -4.73 -21.82
CA ILE A 233 2.61 -5.55 -22.38
C ILE A 233 1.23 -5.18 -21.82
N ASN A 234 1.16 -4.41 -20.73
CA ASN A 234 -0.12 -3.89 -20.24
C ASN A 234 -0.55 -2.70 -21.09
N SER A 235 -1.76 -2.76 -21.64
CA SER A 235 -2.34 -1.73 -22.52
C SER A 235 -2.37 -0.32 -21.92
N TYR A 236 -2.39 -0.18 -20.60
CA TYR A 236 -2.42 1.11 -19.92
C TYR A 236 -1.04 1.68 -19.63
N SER A 237 0.04 0.91 -19.66
CA SER A 237 1.42 1.40 -19.55
C SER A 237 2.19 1.36 -20.87
N ALA A 238 1.72 0.58 -21.85
CA ALA A 238 2.29 0.53 -23.18
C ALA A 238 2.40 1.93 -23.81
N GLY A 239 3.60 2.26 -24.31
CA GLY A 239 3.89 3.53 -24.96
C GLY A 239 4.01 4.76 -24.04
N LYS A 240 3.86 4.60 -22.72
CA LYS A 240 4.12 5.69 -21.77
C LYS A 240 5.61 5.92 -21.54
N GLY A 241 5.98 7.15 -21.18
CA GLY A 241 7.32 7.48 -20.70
C GLY A 241 7.55 6.97 -19.28
N LEU A 242 7.81 5.68 -19.13
CA LEU A 242 8.08 5.03 -17.84
C LEU A 242 9.40 5.51 -17.24
N ASP A 243 9.57 5.41 -15.91
CA ASP A 243 10.81 5.78 -15.23
C ASP A 243 12.00 4.84 -15.52
N ALA A 244 13.18 5.19 -14.99
CA ALA A 244 14.41 4.45 -15.24
C ALA A 244 14.35 3.00 -14.74
N THR A 245 13.75 2.75 -13.59
CA THR A 245 13.59 1.41 -13.01
C THR A 245 12.70 0.56 -13.92
N ALA A 246 11.49 1.05 -14.24
CA ALA A 246 10.55 0.31 -15.08
C ALA A 246 11.11 0.04 -16.48
N ARG A 247 11.84 0.99 -17.09
CA ARG A 247 12.50 0.76 -18.39
C ARG A 247 13.62 -0.27 -18.31
N ARG A 248 14.42 -0.27 -17.24
CA ARG A 248 15.54 -1.20 -17.08
C ARG A 248 15.08 -2.64 -16.84
N PHE A 249 14.00 -2.82 -16.09
CA PHE A 249 13.51 -4.12 -15.64
C PHE A 249 12.19 -4.56 -16.29
N CYS A 250 11.74 -3.85 -17.33
CA CYS A 250 10.48 -4.08 -18.04
C CYS A 250 9.22 -4.08 -17.14
N GLY A 251 9.24 -3.21 -16.11
CA GLY A 251 8.15 -2.96 -15.18
C GLY A 251 8.61 -2.99 -13.73
N LYS A 252 7.65 -3.11 -12.81
CA LYS A 252 7.88 -3.14 -11.35
C LYS A 252 7.02 -4.20 -10.70
N ARG A 253 7.57 -4.85 -9.66
CA ARG A 253 6.79 -5.66 -8.71
C ARG A 253 6.34 -4.77 -7.55
N LEU A 254 5.06 -4.40 -7.54
CA LEU A 254 4.47 -3.53 -6.52
C LEU A 254 3.42 -4.26 -5.67
N ASP A 255 2.85 -5.33 -6.20
CA ASP A 255 1.82 -6.13 -5.54
C ASP A 255 2.45 -7.39 -4.93
N TYR A 256 2.04 -7.71 -3.71
CA TYR A 256 2.62 -8.80 -2.92
C TYR A 256 1.56 -9.62 -2.21
N ILE A 257 1.89 -10.88 -1.96
CA ILE A 257 1.23 -11.74 -0.98
C ILE A 257 2.32 -12.21 -0.02
N PHE A 258 2.17 -11.84 1.24
CA PHE A 258 3.02 -12.25 2.33
C PHE A 258 2.28 -13.20 3.25
N TYR A 259 3.01 -14.06 3.94
CA TYR A 259 2.45 -14.92 4.98
C TYR A 259 3.40 -15.08 6.16
N ARG A 260 2.84 -15.38 7.33
CA ARG A 260 3.59 -15.62 8.56
C ARG A 260 2.86 -16.61 9.48
N GLN A 261 3.63 -17.47 10.16
CA GLN A 261 3.12 -18.36 11.20
C GLN A 261 2.75 -17.57 12.46
N PRO A 262 1.77 -18.02 13.26
CA PRO A 262 1.53 -17.47 14.59
C PRO A 262 2.77 -17.62 15.48
N HIS A 263 2.95 -16.68 16.40
CA HIS A 263 3.85 -16.89 17.53
C HIS A 263 3.25 -17.93 18.47
N SER A 264 4.04 -18.91 18.86
CA SER A 264 3.61 -19.99 19.76
C SER A 264 4.78 -20.54 20.55
N TYR A 265 4.54 -20.84 21.83
CA TYR A 265 5.50 -21.54 22.68
C TYR A 265 5.65 -23.03 22.32
N ASN A 266 4.66 -23.60 21.62
CA ASN A 266 4.65 -25.00 21.16
C ASN A 266 4.46 -25.05 19.63
N PRO A 267 5.45 -24.61 18.83
CA PRO A 267 5.29 -24.50 17.37
C PRO A 267 5.12 -25.86 16.67
N ALA A 268 5.62 -26.94 17.27
CA ALA A 268 5.54 -28.30 16.71
C ALA A 268 4.09 -28.83 16.62
N GLU A 269 3.14 -28.23 17.33
CA GLU A 269 1.73 -28.62 17.33
C GLU A 269 0.88 -27.82 16.34
N LEU A 270 1.47 -26.82 15.67
CA LEU A 270 0.75 -25.96 14.75
C LEU A 270 0.97 -26.38 13.30
N PRO A 271 -0.08 -26.32 12.46
CA PRO A 271 0.09 -26.42 11.02
C PRO A 271 1.08 -25.40 10.48
N VAL A 272 1.89 -25.78 9.50
CA VAL A 272 2.89 -24.91 8.88
C VAL A 272 2.39 -24.48 7.51
N LEU A 273 2.30 -23.17 7.29
CA LEU A 273 2.13 -22.58 5.95
C LEU A 273 3.43 -22.63 5.14
N HIS A 274 3.35 -23.11 3.91
CA HIS A 274 4.44 -23.08 2.93
C HIS A 274 3.91 -22.63 1.57
N CYS A 275 4.53 -21.62 0.95
CA CYS A 275 4.14 -21.20 -0.40
C CYS A 275 4.57 -22.25 -1.43
N LYS A 276 3.59 -22.85 -2.11
CA LYS A 276 3.82 -23.87 -3.14
C LYS A 276 3.99 -23.26 -4.53
N GLU A 277 3.24 -22.20 -4.81
CA GLU A 277 3.19 -21.54 -6.12
C GLU A 277 2.88 -20.07 -5.92
N SER A 278 3.53 -19.21 -6.68
CA SER A 278 3.15 -17.81 -6.84
C SER A 278 3.26 -17.43 -8.31
N ARG A 279 2.26 -16.76 -8.87
CA ARG A 279 2.22 -16.38 -10.29
C ARG A 279 1.49 -15.07 -10.53
N VAL A 280 1.94 -14.31 -11.52
CA VAL A 280 1.24 -13.11 -11.99
C VAL A 280 0.01 -13.52 -12.80
N MET A 281 -1.08 -12.81 -12.60
CA MET A 281 -2.41 -13.07 -13.17
C MET A 281 -2.90 -11.86 -13.96
N PHE A 282 -3.95 -12.03 -14.77
CA PHE A 282 -4.56 -10.92 -15.54
C PHE A 282 -3.59 -10.21 -16.51
N THR A 283 -2.60 -10.94 -17.05
CA THR A 283 -1.63 -10.41 -18.02
C THR A 283 -2.19 -10.23 -19.42
N HIS A 284 -3.33 -10.86 -19.70
CA HIS A 284 -4.03 -10.78 -20.98
C HIS A 284 -5.04 -9.62 -21.02
N GLU A 285 -5.44 -9.23 -22.23
CA GLU A 285 -6.51 -8.25 -22.44
C GLU A 285 -7.87 -8.84 -22.10
N VAL A 286 -8.81 -7.99 -21.67
CA VAL A 286 -10.20 -8.38 -21.44
C VAL A 286 -10.78 -8.93 -22.75
N PRO A 287 -11.33 -10.16 -22.77
CA PRO A 287 -11.81 -10.81 -23.99
C PRO A 287 -12.71 -9.91 -24.84
N GLY A 288 -12.38 -9.80 -26.13
CA GLY A 288 -13.15 -8.98 -27.08
C GLY A 288 -12.89 -7.47 -27.00
N THR A 289 -11.90 -7.03 -26.21
CA THR A 289 -11.52 -5.62 -26.08
C THR A 289 -10.00 -5.44 -26.20
N PRO A 290 -9.51 -4.24 -26.57
CA PRO A 290 -8.07 -3.98 -26.73
C PRO A 290 -7.43 -3.42 -25.44
N PHE A 291 -7.95 -3.78 -24.27
CA PHE A 291 -7.45 -3.25 -23.00
C PHE A 291 -7.35 -4.33 -21.92
N SER A 292 -6.43 -4.11 -20.98
CA SER A 292 -6.12 -4.98 -19.85
C SER A 292 -7.17 -4.83 -18.74
N TYR A 293 -7.25 -5.80 -17.82
CA TYR A 293 -8.19 -5.77 -16.69
C TYR A 293 -7.94 -4.61 -15.71
N SER A 294 -6.67 -4.21 -15.56
CA SER A 294 -6.25 -3.05 -14.79
C SER A 294 -4.92 -2.52 -15.34
N ASP A 295 -4.45 -1.37 -14.86
CA ASP A 295 -3.08 -0.90 -15.13
C ASP A 295 -2.03 -1.67 -14.30
N HIS A 296 -2.50 -2.48 -13.34
CA HIS A 296 -1.75 -3.54 -12.68
C HIS A 296 -2.18 -4.93 -13.19
N PHE A 297 -1.28 -5.89 -13.07
CA PHE A 297 -1.55 -7.32 -13.11
C PHE A 297 -1.84 -7.84 -11.70
N GLY A 298 -2.64 -8.91 -11.61
CA GLY A 298 -2.92 -9.54 -10.33
C GLY A 298 -1.76 -10.44 -9.89
N LEU A 299 -1.75 -10.82 -8.61
CA LEU A 299 -0.81 -11.80 -8.07
C LEU A 299 -1.59 -12.90 -7.36
N LYS A 300 -1.36 -14.16 -7.74
CA LYS A 300 -1.91 -15.34 -7.07
C LYS A 300 -0.80 -16.05 -6.30
N SER A 301 -1.09 -16.52 -5.09
CA SER A 301 -0.25 -17.48 -4.38
C SER A 301 -1.06 -18.63 -3.79
N VAL A 302 -0.49 -19.83 -3.80
CA VAL A 302 -1.05 -21.04 -3.20
C VAL A 302 -0.21 -21.41 -1.99
N LEU A 303 -0.80 -21.31 -0.80
CA LEU A 303 -0.16 -21.69 0.45
C LEU A 303 -0.61 -23.10 0.83
N GLN A 304 0.33 -24.04 0.87
CA GLN A 304 0.10 -25.38 1.38
C GLN A 304 0.11 -25.35 2.91
N ILE A 305 -0.82 -26.08 3.53
CA ILE A 305 -0.95 -26.26 4.97
C ILE A 305 -0.42 -27.65 5.31
N GLN A 306 0.68 -27.72 6.07
CA GLN A 306 1.27 -28.98 6.52
C GLN A 306 0.90 -29.22 7.99
N THR A 307 0.08 -30.23 8.27
CA THR A 307 -0.31 -30.57 9.64
C THR A 307 0.78 -31.35 10.38
N PRO A 308 0.95 -31.16 11.70
CA PRO A 308 1.89 -31.93 12.51
C PRO A 308 1.70 -33.45 12.35
N GLY A 309 2.78 -34.19 12.11
CA GLY A 309 2.77 -35.64 11.95
C GLY A 309 2.84 -36.16 10.50
N ALA A 310 2.76 -35.29 9.48
CA ALA A 310 3.26 -35.60 8.15
C ALA A 310 4.81 -35.61 8.17
N LEU A 311 5.45 -36.54 7.44
CA LEU A 311 6.92 -36.73 7.44
C LEU A 311 7.67 -35.38 7.38
N PRO A 312 8.66 -35.14 8.27
CA PRO A 312 9.30 -33.84 8.36
C PRO A 312 10.16 -33.58 7.13
N SER A 313 9.79 -32.60 6.31
CA SER A 313 10.76 -31.86 5.51
C SER A 313 11.55 -30.96 6.45
N SER A 314 12.78 -31.34 6.73
CA SER A 314 13.71 -30.64 7.60
C SER A 314 14.07 -29.26 7.03
N SER A 315 13.48 -28.16 7.55
CA SER A 315 14.10 -26.82 7.46
C SER A 315 13.48 -25.70 8.30
N ASP A 316 12.25 -25.76 8.80
CA ASP A 316 11.60 -24.59 9.45
C ASP A 316 11.37 -24.74 10.96
N ALA A 317 12.30 -25.39 11.68
CA ALA A 317 12.26 -25.48 13.13
C ALA A 317 12.60 -24.12 13.78
N SER A 318 11.58 -23.48 14.35
CA SER A 318 11.67 -22.43 15.40
C SER A 318 12.91 -21.52 15.32
N SER A 319 12.97 -20.64 14.33
CA SER A 319 13.80 -19.44 14.45
C SER A 319 13.07 -18.44 15.34
N GLU A 320 13.79 -17.79 16.25
CA GLU A 320 13.33 -16.55 16.90
C GLU A 320 12.72 -15.61 15.85
N PRO A 321 11.67 -14.84 16.19
CA PRO A 321 11.09 -13.87 15.27
C PRO A 321 12.18 -12.99 14.65
N SER A 322 12.12 -12.75 13.34
CA SER A 322 13.05 -11.82 12.71
C SER A 322 12.94 -10.46 13.40
N GLU A 323 14.09 -9.84 13.69
CA GLU A 323 14.16 -8.49 14.21
C GLU A 323 14.74 -7.55 13.16
N ILE A 324 14.18 -6.35 13.09
CA ILE A 324 14.66 -5.31 12.19
C ILE A 324 16.10 -4.93 12.55
N SER A 325 16.96 -4.87 11.54
CA SER A 325 18.37 -4.57 11.76
C SER A 325 18.58 -3.12 12.24
N GLN A 326 19.57 -2.90 13.11
CA GLN A 326 19.96 -1.55 13.54
C GLN A 326 20.32 -0.62 12.38
N ALA A 327 20.88 -1.18 11.29
CA ALA A 327 21.15 -0.44 10.07
C ALA A 327 19.86 0.03 9.37
N CYS A 328 18.81 -0.80 9.34
CA CYS A 328 17.51 -0.45 8.79
C CYS A 328 16.84 0.65 9.63
N ILE A 329 16.81 0.49 10.96
CA ILE A 329 16.30 1.52 11.89
C ILE A 329 17.02 2.85 11.64
N THR A 330 18.36 2.84 11.63
CA THR A 330 19.16 4.06 11.44
C THR A 330 18.84 4.75 10.12
N LYS A 331 18.75 4.00 9.01
CA LYS A 331 18.40 4.56 7.69
C LYS A 331 17.00 5.16 7.69
N MET A 332 16.04 4.47 8.30
CA MET A 332 14.67 4.95 8.39
C MET A 332 14.59 6.24 9.23
N THR A 333 15.18 6.26 10.43
CA THR A 333 15.23 7.46 11.28
C THR A 333 15.90 8.64 10.56
N GLN A 334 16.98 8.42 9.82
CA GLN A 334 17.63 9.46 9.01
C GLN A 334 16.72 9.99 7.90
N ALA A 335 16.00 9.11 7.20
CA ALA A 335 15.05 9.48 6.15
C ALA A 335 13.90 10.33 6.70
N LEU A 336 13.27 9.88 7.80
CA LEU A 336 12.18 10.59 8.46
C LEU A 336 12.63 11.93 9.04
N SER A 337 13.78 11.97 9.71
CA SER A 337 14.37 13.21 10.23
C SER A 337 14.69 14.22 9.14
N SER A 338 15.15 13.73 7.98
CA SER A 338 15.41 14.58 6.82
C SER A 338 14.09 15.15 6.26
N CYS A 339 13.08 14.30 6.10
CA CYS A 339 11.74 14.73 5.69
C CYS A 339 11.17 15.77 6.65
N TYR A 340 11.26 15.56 7.97
CA TYR A 340 10.82 16.51 9.00
C TYR A 340 11.44 17.90 8.82
N ARG A 341 12.75 17.99 8.53
CA ARG A 341 13.42 19.27 8.29
C ARG A 341 12.87 19.97 7.04
N PHE A 342 12.63 19.22 5.96
CA PHE A 342 12.03 19.75 4.75
C PHE A 342 10.58 20.20 4.97
N SER A 343 9.77 19.39 5.66
CA SER A 343 8.40 19.70 6.06
C SER A 343 8.32 20.98 6.86
N LYS A 344 9.18 21.13 7.87
CA LYS A 344 9.24 22.34 8.70
C LYS A 344 9.62 23.58 7.88
N TYR A 345 10.58 23.45 6.97
CA TYR A 345 10.99 24.55 6.10
C TYR A 345 9.90 24.93 5.08
N ARG A 346 9.20 23.93 4.52
CA ARG A 346 8.05 24.10 3.62
C ARG A 346 6.90 24.84 4.33
N ALA A 347 6.52 24.35 5.52
CA ALA A 347 5.52 24.98 6.37
C ALA A 347 5.83 26.45 6.68
N GLN A 348 7.09 26.77 7.03
CA GLN A 348 7.51 28.16 7.25
C GLN A 348 7.36 29.04 6.02
N LYS A 349 7.65 28.52 4.83
CA LYS A 349 7.46 29.26 3.56
C LYS A 349 6.00 29.50 3.25
N GLU A 350 5.15 28.50 3.42
CA GLU A 350 3.71 28.63 3.22
C GLU A 350 3.12 29.66 4.19
N LEU A 351 3.52 29.64 5.45
CA LEU A 351 3.11 30.66 6.43
C LEU A 351 3.62 32.07 6.08
N ALA A 352 4.85 32.20 5.58
CA ALA A 352 5.35 33.48 5.09
C ALA A 352 4.53 33.99 3.88
N LEU A 353 4.15 33.09 2.97
CA LEU A 353 3.29 33.42 1.83
C LEU A 353 1.87 33.79 2.27
N PHE A 354 1.33 33.15 3.31
CA PHE A 354 0.07 33.55 3.93
C PHE A 354 0.14 34.99 4.46
N VAL A 355 1.18 35.34 5.23
CA VAL A 355 1.38 36.71 5.72
C VAL A 355 1.49 37.70 4.57
N LEU A 356 2.21 37.35 3.50
CA LEU A 356 2.30 38.19 2.29
C LEU A 356 0.92 38.41 1.65
N CYS A 357 0.11 37.36 1.50
CA CYS A 357 -1.25 37.47 0.95
C CYS A 357 -2.11 38.39 1.81
N LEU A 358 -2.03 38.28 3.14
CA LEU A 358 -2.75 39.15 4.07
C LEU A 358 -2.34 40.63 3.92
N MET A 359 -1.05 40.90 3.82
CA MET A 359 -0.53 42.26 3.60
C MET A 359 -0.99 42.84 2.26
N LEU A 360 -0.99 42.04 1.19
CA LEU A 360 -1.50 42.45 -0.12
C LEU A 360 -3.01 42.71 -0.10
N LEU A 361 -3.79 41.88 0.59
CA LEU A 361 -5.24 42.08 0.76
C LEU A 361 -5.55 43.39 1.50
N ILE A 362 -4.82 43.67 2.59
CA ILE A 362 -4.95 44.95 3.31
C ILE A 362 -4.59 46.11 2.38
N THR A 363 -3.52 45.97 1.59
CA THR A 363 -3.09 46.99 0.63
C THR A 363 -4.15 47.24 -0.43
N ILE A 364 -4.78 46.19 -0.98
CA ILE A 364 -5.87 46.32 -1.96
C ILE A 364 -7.10 46.99 -1.32
N ALA A 365 -7.48 46.57 -0.11
CA ALA A 365 -8.62 47.14 0.60
C ALA A 365 -8.42 48.64 0.82
N VAL A 366 -7.25 49.05 1.30
CA VAL A 366 -6.90 50.47 1.46
C VAL A 366 -6.82 51.18 0.11
N ALA A 367 -6.04 50.68 -0.84
CA ALA A 367 -5.81 51.33 -2.13
C ALA A 367 -7.09 51.49 -2.97
N SER A 368 -8.01 50.53 -2.88
CA SER A 368 -9.30 50.57 -3.60
C SER A 368 -10.15 51.79 -3.22
N THR A 369 -10.02 52.31 -2.00
CA THR A 369 -10.75 53.50 -1.55
C THR A 369 -10.26 54.80 -2.17
N TRP A 370 -9.03 54.82 -2.70
CA TRP A 370 -8.39 56.00 -3.28
C TRP A 370 -8.20 55.89 -4.80
N PHE A 371 -8.70 54.83 -5.43
CA PHE A 371 -8.40 54.55 -6.84
C PHE A 371 -9.32 55.32 -7.80
N PRO A 372 -8.80 56.15 -8.72
CA PRO A 372 -9.61 57.09 -9.51
C PRO A 372 -10.36 56.46 -10.70
N TYR A 373 -10.18 55.16 -10.95
CA TYR A 373 -10.73 54.46 -12.12
C TYR A 373 -11.68 53.33 -11.71
N PRO A 374 -13.00 53.59 -11.55
CA PRO A 374 -13.97 52.60 -11.04
C PRO A 374 -14.10 51.33 -11.89
N TRP A 375 -13.78 51.39 -13.18
CA TRP A 375 -13.85 50.25 -14.09
C TRP A 375 -12.81 49.15 -13.77
N LEU A 376 -11.78 49.46 -12.97
CA LEU A 376 -10.78 48.50 -12.51
C LEU A 376 -11.22 47.73 -11.25
N ASN A 377 -12.32 48.12 -10.58
CA ASN A 377 -12.82 47.45 -9.37
C ASN A 377 -13.07 45.95 -9.53
N PRO A 378 -13.66 45.45 -10.64
CA PRO A 378 -13.81 44.01 -10.85
C PRO A 378 -12.48 43.25 -10.86
N ILE A 379 -11.40 43.86 -11.37
CA ILE A 379 -10.07 43.25 -11.39
C ILE A 379 -9.51 43.13 -9.97
N PHE A 380 -9.67 44.18 -9.14
CA PHE A 380 -9.28 44.11 -7.73
C PHE A 380 -10.06 43.06 -6.96
N ILE A 381 -11.35 42.88 -7.24
CA ILE A 381 -12.18 41.83 -6.63
C ILE A 381 -11.66 40.45 -7.02
N VAL A 382 -11.43 40.19 -8.31
CA VAL A 382 -10.90 38.90 -8.78
C VAL A 382 -9.54 38.59 -8.12
N PHE A 383 -8.66 39.59 -8.06
CA PHE A 383 -7.36 39.43 -7.41
C PHE A 383 -7.47 39.22 -5.89
N ALA A 384 -8.38 39.91 -5.21
CA ALA A 384 -8.65 39.72 -3.79
C ALA A 384 -9.22 38.32 -3.49
N VAL A 385 -10.13 37.81 -4.34
CA VAL A 385 -10.66 36.44 -4.24
C VAL A 385 -9.52 35.43 -4.38
N PHE A 386 -8.64 35.61 -5.37
CA PHE A 386 -7.47 34.76 -5.57
C PHE A 386 -6.52 34.79 -4.37
N LEU A 387 -6.15 35.97 -3.87
CA LEU A 387 -5.27 36.11 -2.70
C LEU A 387 -5.89 35.55 -1.42
N THR A 388 -7.21 35.67 -1.25
CA THR A 388 -7.93 35.08 -0.11
C THR A 388 -7.89 33.56 -0.18
N TRP A 389 -8.15 32.99 -1.36
CA TRP A 389 -8.05 31.55 -1.58
C TRP A 389 -6.62 31.04 -1.34
N LEU A 390 -5.62 31.70 -1.93
CA LEU A 390 -4.21 31.33 -1.77
C LEU A 390 -3.78 31.45 -0.32
N GLY A 391 -4.04 32.58 0.32
CA GLY A 391 -3.68 32.83 1.72
C GLY A 391 -4.32 31.81 2.66
N THR A 392 -5.62 31.56 2.53
CA THR A 392 -6.33 30.57 3.36
C THR A 392 -5.78 29.16 3.14
N THR A 393 -5.47 28.81 1.89
CA THR A 393 -4.84 27.52 1.56
C THR A 393 -3.48 27.41 2.24
N MET A 394 -2.62 28.41 2.12
CA MET A 394 -1.29 28.44 2.73
C MET A 394 -1.30 28.42 4.27
N LEU A 395 -2.31 29.03 4.89
CA LEU A 395 -2.51 28.94 6.33
C LEU A 395 -2.84 27.50 6.75
N TYR A 396 -3.82 26.87 6.07
CA TYR A 396 -4.21 25.50 6.38
C TYR A 396 -3.06 24.51 6.12
N GLU A 397 -2.39 24.66 4.98
CA GLU A 397 -1.20 23.92 4.60
C GLU A 397 -0.09 24.09 5.66
N GLY A 398 0.48 25.29 5.77
CA GLY A 398 1.69 25.50 6.55
C GLY A 398 1.47 25.38 8.06
N TYR A 399 0.28 25.68 8.57
CA TYR A 399 -0.01 25.54 10.00
C TYR A 399 -0.56 24.15 10.32
N VAL A 400 -1.76 23.82 9.82
CA VAL A 400 -2.47 22.61 10.25
C VAL A 400 -1.77 21.37 9.72
N TYR A 401 -1.55 21.31 8.41
CA TYR A 401 -0.90 20.16 7.80
C TYR A 401 0.60 20.10 8.13
N GLY A 402 1.31 21.24 8.11
CA GLY A 402 2.71 21.31 8.50
C GLY A 402 2.98 20.73 9.89
N GLN A 403 2.14 21.09 10.87
CA GLN A 403 2.25 20.55 12.23
C GLN A 403 1.84 19.07 12.30
N TRP A 404 0.78 18.67 11.60
CA TRP A 404 0.38 17.27 11.50
C TRP A 404 1.52 16.40 10.97
N GLU A 405 2.07 16.77 9.81
CA GLU A 405 3.12 16.02 9.12
C GLU A 405 4.36 15.89 10.01
N CYS A 406 4.79 16.99 10.62
CA CYS A 406 5.93 17.00 11.53
C CYS A 406 5.71 16.09 12.75
N ASN A 407 4.53 16.13 13.37
CA ASN A 407 4.23 15.30 14.54
C ASN A 407 4.17 13.81 14.16
N ALA A 408 3.55 13.46 13.04
CA ALA A 408 3.48 12.06 12.59
C ALA A 408 4.87 11.49 12.27
N LEU A 409 5.74 12.27 11.63
CA LEU A 409 7.14 11.88 11.40
C LEU A 409 7.89 11.67 12.72
N MET A 410 7.75 12.60 13.67
CA MET A 410 8.45 12.52 14.96
C MET A 410 7.97 11.36 15.82
N ASN A 411 6.67 11.07 15.85
CA ASN A 411 6.15 9.90 16.56
C ASN A 411 6.82 8.61 16.09
N VAL A 412 6.97 8.40 14.78
CA VAL A 412 7.62 7.20 14.26
C VAL A 412 9.13 7.20 14.54
N VAL A 413 9.78 8.36 14.48
CA VAL A 413 11.20 8.47 14.88
C VAL A 413 11.40 8.06 16.33
N GLU A 414 10.60 8.61 17.26
CA GLU A 414 10.68 8.30 18.69
C GLU A 414 10.36 6.82 18.96
N GLU A 415 9.36 6.25 18.28
CA GLU A 415 9.05 4.83 18.36
C GLU A 415 10.23 3.96 17.93
N LEU A 416 10.89 4.29 16.81
CA LEU A 416 12.07 3.58 16.31
C LEU A 416 13.25 3.66 17.30
N GLU A 417 13.47 4.83 17.90
CA GLU A 417 14.50 5.03 18.92
C GLU A 417 14.25 4.20 20.18
N VAL A 418 13.00 4.20 20.68
CA VAL A 418 12.58 3.37 21.82
C VAL A 418 12.75 1.89 21.49
N TYR A 419 12.35 1.46 20.29
CA TYR A 419 12.50 0.07 19.85
C TYR A 419 13.97 -0.35 19.77
N ALA A 420 14.82 0.50 19.18
CA ALA A 420 16.26 0.25 19.06
C ALA A 420 16.94 0.08 20.43
N GLN A 421 16.59 0.93 21.40
CA GLN A 421 17.08 0.81 22.77
C GLN A 421 16.60 -0.49 23.43
N GLY A 422 15.34 -0.87 23.20
CA GLY A 422 14.78 -2.14 23.67
C GLY A 422 15.57 -3.35 23.16
N LEU A 423 15.87 -3.40 21.87
CA LEU A 423 16.69 -4.45 21.26
C LEU A 423 18.10 -4.50 21.86
N GLU A 424 18.74 -3.35 22.05
CA GLU A 424 20.09 -3.29 22.64
C GLU A 424 20.10 -3.83 24.07
N LEU A 425 19.10 -3.47 24.88
CA LEU A 425 18.97 -3.98 26.24
C LEU A 425 18.74 -5.50 26.25
N GLN A 426 17.88 -6.02 25.38
CA GLN A 426 17.66 -7.46 25.27
C GLN A 426 18.93 -8.21 24.86
N SER A 427 19.70 -7.69 23.90
CA SER A 427 20.96 -8.30 23.46
C SER A 427 22.06 -8.31 24.53
N ARG A 428 21.97 -7.44 25.55
CA ARG A 428 22.92 -7.41 26.68
C ARG A 428 22.56 -8.44 27.77
N HIS A 429 21.33 -8.93 27.78
CA HIS A 429 20.83 -9.90 28.77
C HIS A 429 20.81 -11.34 28.24
N GLN A 430 20.97 -11.52 26.93
CA GLN A 430 21.29 -12.80 26.28
C GLN A 430 22.80 -13.02 26.31
#